data_AF-A0A9X1VHI0-F1
#
_entry.id   AF-A0A9X1VHI0-F1
#
_cell.length_a   1.000
_cell.length_b   1.000
_cell.length_c   1.000
_cell.angle_alpha   90.00
_cell.angle_beta   90.00
_cell.angle_gamma   90.00
#
_symmetry.space_group_name_H-M   'P 1'
#
loop_
_entity.id
_entity.type
_entity.pdbx_description
1 polymer ?
#
loop_
_entity_poly.entity_id
_entity_poly.type
_entity_poly.pdbx_seq_one_letter_code
_entity_poly.pdbx_strand_id
1 'polypeptide(L)'
;MGLLLINGLGYSALAQQPAPTDSAQLAPATPAIAPAPAAAEVRPLHRRVGFVLSLDNRESFVQSSAVRIIGLNAGIMLPNRRWRVGLGGYTLSRSYADLYVYQIKNGKRTKKVVDTLTPELSLTYFTPNVSYVFLQRRWLEVSLPVEFGLGRSHYTETNQND
;
A
#
# COMPACT_ATOMS: atom_id res chain seq x y z
N MET A 1 -7.22 10.12 -6.24
CA MET A 1 -5.95 10.86 -6.41
C MET A 1 -4.82 9.93 -5.98
N GLY A 2 -4.00 9.46 -6.92
CA GLY A 2 -2.88 8.55 -6.62
C GLY A 2 -1.59 9.32 -6.44
N LEU A 3 -0.93 9.10 -5.30
CA LEU A 3 0.38 9.66 -4.96
C LEU A 3 1.48 8.75 -5.52
N LEU A 4 2.34 9.30 -6.39
CA LEU A 4 3.47 8.63 -7.01
C LEU A 4 4.76 9.00 -6.23
N LEU A 5 5.46 8.02 -5.67
CA LEU A 5 6.76 8.21 -5.03
C LEU A 5 7.87 7.68 -5.96
N ILE A 6 8.72 8.58 -6.45
CA ILE A 6 9.87 8.27 -7.31
C ILE A 6 11.15 8.38 -6.47
N ASN A 7 11.93 7.30 -6.41
CA ASN A 7 13.37 7.30 -6.13
C ASN A 7 14.00 6.43 -7.22
N GLY A 8 15.00 6.83 -7.99
CA GLY A 8 16.26 7.46 -7.61
C GLY A 8 17.36 6.68 -8.37
N LEU A 9 18.21 7.39 -9.08
CA LEU A 9 19.08 6.95 -10.17
C LEU A 9 20.23 6.01 -9.75
N GLY A 10 20.74 5.25 -10.73
CA GLY A 10 22.05 4.60 -10.65
C GLY A 10 22.50 4.13 -12.04
N TYR A 11 23.45 4.86 -12.61
CA TYR A 11 24.07 4.62 -13.92
C TYR A 11 25.12 3.50 -13.83
N SER A 12 25.32 2.73 -14.90
CA SER A 12 26.54 1.94 -15.10
C SER A 12 26.95 2.03 -16.56
N ALA A 13 28.19 2.45 -16.77
CA ALA A 13 28.79 2.81 -18.05
C ALA A 13 29.14 1.57 -18.88
N LEU A 14 28.91 1.65 -20.19
CA LEU A 14 29.44 0.76 -21.21
C LEU A 14 30.92 1.11 -21.46
N ALA A 15 31.82 0.15 -21.29
CA ALA A 15 33.17 0.23 -21.85
C ALA A 15 33.20 -0.58 -23.15
N GLN A 16 33.35 0.13 -24.26
CA GLN A 16 33.61 -0.39 -25.60
C GLN A 16 35.10 -0.70 -25.74
N GLN A 17 35.44 -1.87 -26.26
CA GLN A 17 36.80 -2.23 -26.65
C GLN A 17 36.78 -2.57 -28.14
N PRO A 18 37.60 -1.95 -29.00
CA PRO A 18 37.75 -2.37 -30.39
C PRO A 18 38.82 -3.48 -30.49
N ALA A 19 38.62 -4.34 -31.48
CA ALA A 19 39.57 -5.33 -32.00
C ALA A 19 40.08 -4.83 -33.38
N PRO A 20 40.87 -5.60 -34.15
CA PRO A 20 42.09 -6.37 -33.84
C PRO A 20 43.20 -6.11 -34.89
N THR A 21 44.44 -6.50 -34.61
CA THR A 21 45.37 -7.11 -35.60
C THR A 21 46.66 -7.50 -34.88
N ASP A 22 47.08 -8.76 -34.95
CA ASP A 22 48.14 -9.12 -35.88
C ASP A 22 48.37 -10.65 -35.95
N SER A 23 48.99 -11.02 -37.05
CA SER A 23 49.10 -12.33 -37.67
C SER A 23 50.25 -13.13 -37.05
N ALA A 24 50.01 -14.34 -36.53
CA ALA A 24 51.09 -15.28 -36.23
C ALA A 24 50.64 -16.74 -36.34
N GLN A 25 51.07 -17.33 -37.46
CA GLN A 25 51.75 -18.62 -37.54
C GLN A 25 50.99 -19.89 -37.09
N LEU A 26 50.53 -20.66 -38.08
CA LEU A 26 50.01 -22.02 -37.95
C LEU A 26 51.10 -22.99 -37.48
N ALA A 27 50.87 -23.61 -36.32
CA ALA A 27 51.33 -24.96 -36.01
C ALA A 27 50.11 -25.89 -36.02
N PRO A 28 50.24 -27.17 -36.45
CA PRO A 28 49.14 -28.12 -36.35
C PRO A 28 48.95 -28.50 -34.88
N ALA A 29 48.12 -27.75 -34.17
CA ALA A 29 47.64 -28.12 -32.87
C ALA A 29 46.69 -29.31 -33.03
N THR A 30 47.06 -30.45 -32.43
CA THR A 30 46.15 -31.53 -32.06
C THR A 30 44.84 -30.92 -31.55
N PRO A 31 43.65 -31.35 -32.02
CA PRO A 31 42.40 -30.83 -31.51
C PRO A 31 42.26 -31.27 -30.04
N ALA A 32 42.72 -30.40 -29.14
CA ALA A 32 42.32 -30.47 -27.75
C ALA A 32 40.81 -30.28 -27.75
N ILE A 33 40.09 -31.37 -27.49
CA ILE A 33 38.65 -31.37 -27.22
C ILE A 33 38.46 -30.34 -26.11
N ALA A 34 37.88 -29.19 -26.47
CA ALA A 34 37.50 -28.19 -25.48
C ALA A 34 36.59 -28.89 -24.46
N PRO A 35 36.89 -28.80 -23.14
CA PRO A 35 35.98 -29.33 -22.15
C PRO A 35 34.61 -28.65 -22.38
N ALA A 36 33.57 -29.48 -22.49
CA ALA A 36 32.20 -29.00 -22.64
C ALA A 36 31.93 -27.88 -21.63
N PRO A 37 31.25 -26.79 -22.01
CA PRO A 37 30.93 -25.73 -21.06
C PRO A 37 30.21 -26.37 -19.89
N ALA A 38 30.83 -26.30 -18.70
CA ALA A 38 30.29 -26.83 -17.47
C ALA A 38 28.83 -26.39 -17.39
N ALA A 39 27.92 -27.37 -17.38
CA ALA A 39 26.49 -27.15 -17.34
C ALA A 39 26.23 -26.10 -16.26
N ALA A 40 25.79 -24.91 -16.69
CA ALA A 40 25.55 -23.81 -15.78
C ALA A 40 24.60 -24.31 -14.71
N GLU A 41 25.08 -24.41 -13.46
CA GLU A 41 24.27 -24.81 -12.32
C GLU A 41 23.03 -23.93 -12.31
N VAL A 42 21.88 -24.54 -12.59
CA VAL A 42 20.58 -23.90 -12.43
C VAL A 42 20.37 -23.73 -10.94
N ARG A 43 20.88 -22.63 -10.39
CA ARG A 43 20.69 -22.30 -8.98
C ARG A 43 19.19 -22.23 -8.72
N PRO A 44 18.65 -22.99 -7.75
CA PRO A 44 17.24 -22.91 -7.43
C PRO A 44 16.95 -21.47 -6.98
N LEU A 45 16.14 -20.77 -7.78
CA LEU A 45 15.59 -19.46 -7.45
C LEU A 45 14.78 -19.63 -6.16
N HIS A 46 15.39 -19.30 -5.03
CA HIS A 46 14.75 -19.37 -3.73
C HIS A 46 13.55 -18.42 -3.72
N ARG A 47 12.36 -19.00 -3.89
CA ARG A 47 11.08 -18.32 -3.86
C ARG A 47 10.78 -17.96 -2.41
N ARG A 48 11.07 -16.71 -2.02
CA ARG A 48 10.81 -16.21 -0.65
C ARG A 48 9.41 -15.60 -0.56
N VAL A 49 8.69 -15.97 0.50
CA VAL A 49 7.47 -15.27 0.93
C VAL A 49 7.88 -13.93 1.56
N GLY A 50 7.19 -12.85 1.20
CA GLY A 50 7.35 -11.54 1.82
C GLY A 50 6.23 -11.27 2.82
N PHE A 51 6.51 -10.49 3.86
CA PHE A 51 5.49 -9.97 4.78
C PHE A 51 5.26 -8.49 4.52
N VAL A 52 4.01 -8.05 4.66
CA VAL A 52 3.60 -6.66 4.50
C VAL A 52 2.81 -6.25 5.73
N LEU A 53 3.16 -5.10 6.29
CA LEU A 53 2.43 -4.45 7.36
C LEU A 53 2.21 -3.00 6.95
N SER A 54 0.99 -2.48 7.13
CA SER A 54 0.63 -1.12 6.76
C SER A 54 -0.29 -0.53 7.83
N LEU A 55 0.01 0.72 8.20
CA LEU A 55 -0.79 1.50 9.12
C LEU A 55 -1.46 2.62 8.33
N ASP A 56 -2.79 2.64 8.38
CA ASP A 56 -3.61 3.59 7.66
C ASP A 56 -4.18 4.61 8.66
N ASN A 57 -3.92 5.90 8.43
CA ASN A 57 -4.58 6.99 9.12
C ASN A 57 -4.98 8.04 8.07
N ARG A 58 -6.28 8.15 7.81
CA ARG A 58 -6.81 9.04 6.77
C ARG A 58 -8.14 9.64 7.17
N GLU A 59 -8.36 10.86 6.70
CA GLU A 59 -9.68 11.49 6.72
C GLU A 59 -10.43 11.13 5.43
N SER A 60 -11.72 10.84 5.54
CA SER A 60 -12.57 10.43 4.42
C SER A 60 -13.95 11.10 4.52
N PHE A 61 -14.73 10.98 3.46
CA PHE A 61 -16.11 11.42 3.43
C PHE A 61 -17.03 10.26 3.08
N VAL A 62 -18.00 9.98 3.95
CA VAL A 62 -19.04 8.97 3.73
C VAL A 62 -20.38 9.67 3.82
N GLN A 63 -21.20 9.58 2.77
CA GLN A 63 -22.53 10.21 2.73
C GLN A 63 -22.50 11.70 3.16
N SER A 64 -21.64 12.49 2.50
CA SER A 64 -21.46 13.92 2.76
C SER A 64 -20.98 14.28 4.16
N SER A 65 -20.39 13.33 4.87
CA SER A 65 -19.97 13.50 6.26
C SER A 65 -18.49 13.17 6.43
N ALA A 66 -17.74 14.06 7.09
CA ALA A 66 -16.34 13.83 7.40
C ALA A 66 -16.21 12.72 8.45
N VAL A 67 -15.33 11.76 8.19
CA VAL A 67 -15.05 10.62 9.07
C VAL A 67 -13.56 10.35 9.10
N ARG A 68 -13.05 9.98 10.27
CA ARG A 68 -11.67 9.56 10.44
C ARG A 68 -11.58 8.05 10.37
N ILE A 69 -10.63 7.53 9.60
CA ILE A 69 -10.36 6.10 9.49
C ILE A 69 -8.95 5.84 10.01
N ILE A 70 -8.85 4.97 11.02
CA ILE A 70 -7.59 4.42 11.51
C ILE A 70 -7.65 2.92 11.35
N GLY A 71 -6.61 2.30 10.80
CA GLY A 71 -6.56 0.85 10.69
C GLY A 71 -5.18 0.29 10.46
N LEU A 72 -5.12 -1.03 10.58
CA LEU A 72 -3.92 -1.83 10.41
C LEU A 72 -4.20 -2.90 9.38
N ASN A 73 -3.27 -3.11 8.46
CA ASN A 73 -3.33 -4.17 7.46
C ASN A 73 -2.06 -5.02 7.55
N ALA A 74 -2.24 -6.34 7.63
CA ALA A 74 -1.15 -7.30 7.61
C ALA A 74 -1.39 -8.31 6.49
N GLY A 75 -0.33 -8.69 5.78
CA GLY A 75 -0.44 -9.62 4.69
C GLY A 75 0.87 -10.28 4.30
N ILE A 76 0.76 -11.19 3.35
CA ILE A 76 1.86 -11.91 2.74
C ILE A 76 1.89 -11.68 1.24
N MET A 77 3.10 -11.58 0.71
CA MET A 77 3.36 -11.56 -0.71
C MET A 77 3.89 -12.93 -1.11
N LEU A 78 3.18 -13.59 -2.03
CA LEU A 78 3.55 -14.91 -2.49
C LEU A 78 4.90 -14.87 -3.23
N PRO A 79 5.62 -16.01 -3.32
CA PRO A 79 6.99 -15.99 -3.83
C PRO A 79 7.18 -15.52 -5.27
N ASN A 80 6.12 -15.59 -6.09
CA ASN A 80 6.12 -15.09 -7.47
C ASN A 80 5.81 -13.59 -7.54
N ARG A 81 5.56 -12.94 -6.40
CA ARG A 81 5.22 -11.51 -6.25
C ARG A 81 3.97 -11.02 -7.00
N ARG A 82 3.29 -11.92 -7.72
CA ARG A 82 2.05 -11.63 -8.46
C ARG A 82 0.81 -11.54 -7.56
N TRP A 83 0.85 -12.18 -6.40
CA TRP A 83 -0.30 -12.24 -5.50
C TRP A 83 0.11 -11.74 -4.12
N ARG A 84 -0.71 -10.87 -3.55
CA ARG A 84 -0.67 -10.51 -2.14
C ARG A 84 -2.00 -10.84 -1.51
N VAL A 85 -1.95 -11.41 -0.32
CA VAL A 85 -3.13 -11.73 0.46
C VAL A 85 -2.95 -11.13 1.83
N GLY A 86 -3.97 -10.44 2.33
CA GLY A 86 -3.90 -9.75 3.59
C GLY A 86 -5.25 -9.65 4.27
N LEU A 87 -5.19 -9.14 5.49
CA LEU A 87 -6.33 -8.90 6.35
C LEU A 87 -6.10 -7.55 7.03
N GLY A 88 -7.11 -6.69 6.94
CA GLY A 88 -7.12 -5.40 7.60
C GLY A 88 -8.19 -5.30 8.67
N GLY A 89 -7.89 -4.57 9.74
CA GLY A 89 -8.85 -4.16 10.76
C GLY A 89 -8.87 -2.64 10.83
N TYR A 90 -10.06 -2.05 10.76
CA TYR A 90 -10.25 -0.61 10.66
C TYR A 90 -11.33 -0.14 11.60
N THR A 91 -11.13 1.04 12.16
CA THR A 91 -12.13 1.78 12.93
C THR A 91 -12.38 3.11 12.24
N LEU A 92 -13.65 3.37 11.99
CA LEU A 92 -14.15 4.62 11.44
C LEU A 92 -14.91 5.35 12.54
N SER A 93 -14.50 6.57 12.86
CA SER A 93 -15.18 7.41 13.84
C SER A 93 -15.67 8.70 13.20
N ARG A 94 -16.85 9.13 13.62
CA ARG A 94 -17.46 10.38 13.22
C ARG A 94 -17.54 11.31 14.41
N SER A 95 -16.86 12.46 14.32
CA SER A 95 -17.07 13.56 15.24
C SER A 95 -18.07 14.53 14.63
N TYR A 96 -19.26 14.68 15.24
CA TYR A 96 -20.11 15.82 14.93
C TYR A 96 -19.48 17.04 15.61
N ALA A 97 -18.88 17.92 14.82
CA ALA A 97 -18.42 19.19 15.33
C ALA A 97 -19.62 19.96 15.91
N ASP A 98 -19.48 20.42 17.15
CA ASP A 98 -20.48 21.18 17.90
C ASP A 98 -21.24 22.16 16.99
N LEU A 99 -22.55 21.97 16.84
CA LEU A 99 -23.39 22.89 16.09
C LEU A 99 -23.68 24.11 16.99
N TYR A 100 -22.83 25.13 16.92
CA TYR A 100 -23.05 26.38 17.65
C TYR A 100 -24.13 27.21 16.94
N VAL A 101 -25.32 27.31 17.53
CA VAL A 101 -26.33 28.29 17.10
C VAL A 101 -26.14 29.58 17.90
N TYR A 102 -25.83 30.65 17.19
CA TYR A 102 -25.76 31.98 17.79
C TYR A 102 -27.18 32.56 17.87
N GLN A 103 -27.77 32.58 19.06
CA GLN A 103 -29.03 33.29 19.29
C GLN A 103 -28.71 34.73 19.71
N ILE A 104 -29.31 35.70 19.02
CA ILE A 104 -29.26 37.10 19.41
C ILE A 104 -30.45 37.32 20.36
N LYS A 105 -30.16 37.49 21.66
CA LYS A 105 -31.16 37.86 22.66
C LYS A 105 -30.76 39.22 23.23
N ASN A 106 -31.64 40.22 23.13
CA ASN A 106 -31.43 41.58 23.63
C ASN A 106 -30.13 42.25 23.13
N GLY A 107 -29.82 42.15 21.83
CA GLY A 107 -28.65 42.80 21.23
C GLY A 107 -27.29 42.20 21.61
N LYS A 108 -27.26 41.16 22.45
CA LYS A 108 -26.04 40.42 22.80
C LYS A 108 -26.06 39.06 22.08
N ARG A 109 -24.94 38.71 21.43
CA ARG A 109 -24.72 37.37 20.88
C ARG A 109 -24.49 36.41 22.03
N THR A 110 -25.49 35.58 22.32
CA THR A 110 -25.34 34.51 23.31
C THR A 110 -25.10 33.22 22.54
N LYS A 111 -23.93 32.59 22.76
CA LYS A 111 -23.66 31.25 22.26
C LYS A 111 -24.62 30.31 22.99
N LYS A 112 -25.63 29.78 22.31
CA LYS A 112 -26.47 28.72 22.86
C LYS A 112 -26.08 27.43 22.16
N VAL A 113 -25.52 26.50 22.93
CA VAL A 113 -25.35 25.12 22.48
C VAL A 113 -26.76 24.56 22.31
N VAL A 114 -27.19 24.35 21.06
CA VAL A 114 -28.48 23.74 20.77
C VAL A 114 -28.24 22.25 20.81
N ASP A 115 -28.58 21.65 21.94
CA ASP A 115 -28.77 20.21 22.14
C ASP A 115 -27.67 19.34 21.52
N THR A 116 -26.55 19.21 22.26
CA THR A 116 -25.44 18.32 21.92
C THR A 116 -25.79 16.88 22.31
N LEU A 117 -26.84 16.31 21.71
CA LEU A 117 -26.84 14.88 21.47
C LEU A 117 -25.88 14.68 20.30
N THR A 118 -24.59 14.55 20.60
CA THR A 118 -23.57 14.16 19.62
C THR A 118 -23.47 12.65 19.67
N PRO A 119 -24.26 11.90 18.87
CA PRO A 119 -24.04 10.47 18.77
C PRO A 119 -22.66 10.25 18.16
N GLU A 120 -21.71 9.75 18.94
CA GLU A 120 -20.45 9.29 18.37
C GLU A 120 -20.75 7.99 17.62
N LEU A 121 -20.65 8.03 16.29
CA LEU A 121 -20.79 6.85 15.45
C LEU A 121 -19.40 6.26 15.24
N SER A 122 -19.19 5.07 15.79
CA SER A 122 -18.00 4.27 15.59
C SER A 122 -18.34 3.00 14.83
N LEU A 123 -17.67 2.75 13.72
CA LEU A 123 -17.82 1.56 12.89
C LEU A 123 -16.48 0.82 12.86
N THR A 124 -16.47 -0.39 13.39
CA THR A 124 -15.31 -1.27 13.28
C THR A 124 -15.58 -2.29 12.20
N TYR A 125 -14.64 -2.43 11.26
CA TYR A 125 -14.77 -3.35 10.13
C TYR A 125 -13.47 -4.10 9.86
N PHE A 126 -13.65 -5.36 9.45
CA PHE A 126 -12.60 -6.27 9.05
C PHE A 126 -12.62 -6.44 7.53
N THR A 127 -11.43 -6.49 6.93
CA THR A 127 -11.28 -6.42 5.47
C THR A 127 -10.26 -7.44 4.99
N PRO A 128 -10.68 -8.69 4.66
CA PRO A 128 -9.88 -9.55 3.80
C PRO A 128 -9.59 -8.85 2.48
N ASN A 129 -8.34 -8.92 2.06
CA ASN A 129 -7.87 -8.33 0.83
C ASN A 129 -7.00 -9.32 0.04
N VAL A 130 -7.14 -9.26 -1.27
CA VAL A 130 -6.28 -9.95 -2.23
C VAL A 130 -5.91 -8.96 -3.32
N SER A 131 -4.64 -8.89 -3.70
CA SER A 131 -4.23 -8.08 -4.84
C SER A 131 -3.42 -8.89 -5.84
N TYR A 132 -3.72 -8.66 -7.11
CA TYR A 132 -2.98 -9.23 -8.23
C TYR A 132 -2.10 -8.16 -8.88
N VAL A 133 -0.78 -8.37 -8.91
CA VAL A 133 0.18 -7.48 -9.55
C VAL A 133 0.36 -7.90 -11.01
N PHE A 134 -0.19 -7.11 -11.94
CA PHE A 134 -0.08 -7.37 -13.37
C PHE A 134 1.31 -7.06 -13.91
N LEU A 135 1.85 -5.92 -13.49
CA LEU A 135 3.12 -5.40 -13.97
C LEU A 135 3.93 -4.91 -12.79
N GLN A 136 5.12 -5.47 -12.63
CA GLN A 136 6.09 -5.03 -11.65
C GLN A 136 7.40 -4.68 -12.36
N ARG A 137 7.62 -3.38 -12.59
CA ARG A 137 8.90 -2.82 -13.06
C ARG A 137 9.54 -2.03 -11.92
N ARG A 138 10.84 -1.76 -12.04
CA ARG A 138 11.63 -1.04 -11.01
C ARG A 138 11.04 0.33 -10.62
N TRP A 139 10.29 0.99 -11.51
CA TRP A 139 9.74 2.34 -11.34
C TRP A 139 8.21 2.39 -11.45
N LEU A 140 7.55 1.25 -11.70
CA LEU A 140 6.11 1.19 -11.90
C LEU A 140 5.58 -0.16 -11.43
N GLU A 141 4.57 -0.10 -10.56
CA GLU A 141 3.79 -1.26 -10.16
C GLU A 141 2.32 -1.02 -10.47
N VAL A 142 1.71 -1.95 -11.20
CA VAL A 142 0.27 -1.94 -11.51
C VAL A 142 -0.35 -3.19 -10.92
N SER A 143 -1.34 -3.00 -10.04
CA SER A 143 -2.03 -4.08 -9.36
C SER A 143 -3.55 -3.84 -9.30
N LEU A 144 -4.30 -4.94 -9.17
CA LEU A 144 -5.73 -4.94 -8.92
C LEU A 144 -5.97 -5.38 -7.48
N PRO A 145 -6.28 -4.45 -6.56
CA PRO A 145 -6.74 -4.80 -5.23
C PRO A 145 -8.22 -5.18 -5.25
N VAL A 146 -8.57 -6.26 -4.57
CA VAL A 146 -9.93 -6.68 -4.27
C VAL A 146 -10.04 -6.79 -2.76
N GLU A 147 -10.98 -6.05 -2.19
CA GLU A 147 -11.20 -5.95 -0.75
C GLU A 147 -12.67 -6.23 -0.44
N PHE A 148 -12.94 -7.01 0.61
CA PHE A 148 -14.30 -7.26 1.09
C PHE A 148 -14.40 -6.78 2.54
N GLY A 149 -15.21 -5.76 2.81
CA GLY A 149 -15.40 -5.21 4.15
C GLY A 149 -16.60 -5.83 4.86
N LEU A 150 -16.41 -6.33 6.07
CA LEU A 150 -17.47 -6.80 6.97
C LEU A 150 -17.31 -6.12 8.33
N GLY A 151 -18.33 -5.42 8.81
CA GLY A 151 -18.21 -4.62 10.04
C GLY A 151 -19.49 -4.46 10.82
N ARG A 152 -19.37 -3.89 12.02
CA ARG A 152 -20.48 -3.57 12.94
C ARG A 152 -20.41 -2.11 13.37
N SER A 153 -21.53 -1.40 13.26
CA SER A 153 -21.68 -0.03 13.75
C SER A 153 -22.13 -0.02 15.20
N HIS A 154 -21.53 0.84 16.01
CA HIS A 154 -21.95 1.18 17.36
C HIS A 154 -22.37 2.65 17.42
N TYR A 155 -23.52 2.89 18.05
CA TYR A 155 -24.06 4.22 18.31
C TYR A 155 -24.06 4.42 19.82
N THR A 156 -23.33 5.43 20.30
CA THR A 156 -23.43 5.85 21.70
C THR A 156 -24.28 7.11 21.75
N GLU A 157 -25.47 7.01 22.35
CA GLU A 157 -26.27 8.18 22.71
C GLU A 157 -25.92 8.58 24.15
N THR A 158 -25.12 9.64 24.31
CA THR A 158 -24.90 10.23 25.63
C THR A 158 -26.12 11.07 25.99
N ASN A 159 -27.06 10.49 26.73
CA ASN A 159 -28.14 11.24 27.36
C ASN A 159 -27.57 12.06 28.52
N GLN A 160 -27.55 13.38 28.38
CA GLN A 160 -27.20 14.30 29.46
C GLN A 160 -28.49 14.77 30.16
N ASN A 161 -29.19 13.85 30.81
CA ASN A 161 -30.31 14.13 31.73
C ASN A 161 -30.23 13.15 32.91
N ASP A 162 -29.42 13.50 33.91
CA ASP A 162 -29.56 13.06 35.31
C ASP A 162 -29.13 14.22 36.22
#